data_AF-A0A6I7QQ21-F1
#
_entry.id   AF-A0A6I7QQ21-F1
#
_cell.length_a   1.000
_cell.length_b   1.000
_cell.length_c   1.000
_cell.angle_alpha   90.00
_cell.angle_beta   90.00
_cell.angle_gamma   90.00
#
_symmetry.space_group_name_H-M   'P 1'
#
loop_
_entity.id
_entity.type
_entity.pdbx_description
1 polymer ?
#
loop_
_entity_poly.entity_id
_entity_poly.type
_entity_poly.pdbx_seq_one_letter_code
_entity_poly.pdbx_strand_id
1 'polypeptide(L)'
;MSRHTVTLHTTNETFVCIICGSTVAPPVNGTHNRNHCPWCLSSRHVDLRPGDRRSGCKAAMEAIGVYVQANGEWSIIHRCTRCGILKMNRVGPDDSERALMALAARPLTRLPFPLEALTAGDKNR
;
A
#
# COMPACT_ATOMS: atom_id res chain seq x y z
N MET A 1 -12.06 -32.06 15.35
CA MET A 1 -11.16 -31.24 14.50
C MET A 1 -12.01 -30.25 13.70
N SER A 2 -12.13 -29.01 14.20
CA SER A 2 -13.02 -27.99 13.64
C SER A 2 -12.44 -27.46 12.33
N ARG A 3 -13.16 -27.65 11.22
CA ARG A 3 -12.81 -27.07 9.92
C ARG A 3 -13.08 -25.57 10.02
N HIS A 4 -12.03 -24.77 10.20
CA HIS A 4 -12.13 -23.33 10.06
C HIS A 4 -12.50 -23.01 8.61
N THR A 5 -13.79 -22.79 8.34
CA THR A 5 -14.26 -22.19 7.09
C THR A 5 -13.63 -20.81 6.97
N VAL A 6 -12.64 -20.65 6.10
CA VAL A 6 -12.10 -19.35 5.74
C VAL A 6 -13.11 -18.72 4.78
N THR A 7 -14.01 -17.89 5.31
CA THR A 7 -14.86 -17.03 4.47
C THR A 7 -13.95 -16.01 3.82
N LEU A 8 -13.56 -16.25 2.57
CA LEU A 8 -12.87 -15.27 1.74
C LEU A 8 -13.90 -14.21 1.38
N HIS A 9 -13.78 -13.01 1.94
CA HIS A 9 -14.66 -11.90 1.61
C HIS A 9 -14.17 -11.32 0.28
N THR A 10 -14.81 -11.70 -0.83
CA THR A 10 -14.52 -11.09 -2.13
C THR A 10 -14.95 -9.61 -2.05
N THR A 11 -14.01 -8.69 -2.30
CA THR A 11 -14.24 -7.26 -2.09
C THR A 11 -14.98 -6.66 -3.29
N ASN A 12 -16.23 -7.06 -3.51
CA ASN A 12 -17.13 -6.47 -4.51
C ASN A 12 -17.88 -5.23 -3.97
N GLU A 13 -17.39 -4.62 -2.91
CA GLU A 13 -18.09 -3.55 -2.20
C GLU A 13 -17.39 -2.21 -2.41
N THR A 14 -18.20 -1.19 -2.69
CA THR A 14 -17.78 0.20 -2.63
C THR A 14 -17.33 0.54 -1.21
N PHE A 15 -16.31 1.39 -1.07
CA PHE A 15 -15.94 1.94 0.24
C PHE A 15 -15.54 3.41 0.14
N VAL A 16 -15.70 4.14 1.24
CA VAL A 16 -15.21 5.52 1.36
C VAL A 16 -13.83 5.49 2.01
N CYS A 17 -12.84 6.08 1.35
CA CYS A 17 -11.49 6.17 1.89
C CYS A 17 -11.47 7.05 3.14
N ILE A 18 -11.01 6.51 4.28
CA ILE A 18 -10.95 7.24 5.55
C ILE A 18 -9.87 8.34 5.59
N ILE A 19 -8.98 8.40 4.59
CA ILE A 19 -7.91 9.40 4.51
C ILE A 19 -8.28 10.53 3.56
N CYS A 20 -8.72 10.23 2.33
CA CYS A 20 -9.00 11.26 1.32
C CYS A 20 -10.50 11.50 1.07
N GLY A 21 -11.38 10.70 1.67
CA GLY A 21 -12.83 10.84 1.51
C GLY A 21 -13.40 10.33 0.17
N SER A 22 -12.56 9.91 -0.78
CA SER A 22 -13.02 9.43 -2.08
C SER A 22 -13.80 8.11 -1.97
N THR A 23 -14.91 8.00 -2.71
CA THR A 23 -15.63 6.75 -2.91
C THR A 23 -14.87 5.87 -3.91
N VAL A 24 -14.48 4.68 -3.48
CA VAL A 24 -13.75 3.70 -4.29
C VAL A 24 -14.75 2.63 -4.73
N ALA A 25 -14.93 2.51 -6.04
CA ALA A 25 -15.73 1.45 -6.64
C ALA A 25 -14.98 0.11 -6.56
N PRO A 26 -15.71 -1.03 -6.61
CA PRO A 26 -15.08 -2.33 -6.78
C PRO A 26 -14.18 -2.34 -8.02
N PRO A 27 -13.02 -3.02 -7.99
CA PRO A 27 -12.19 -3.20 -9.17
C PRO A 27 -13.01 -3.84 -10.30
N VAL A 28 -13.01 -3.23 -11.48
CA VAL A 28 -13.65 -3.80 -12.69
C VAL A 28 -12.85 -5.03 -13.16
N ASN A 29 -11.52 -5.00 -12.97
CA ASN A 29 -10.58 -6.04 -13.39
C ASN A 29 -9.47 -6.15 -12.32
N GLY A 30 -8.85 -7.33 -12.17
CA GLY A 30 -7.66 -7.50 -11.33
C GLY A 30 -7.94 -8.08 -9.94
N THR A 31 -7.16 -7.67 -8.93
CA THR A 31 -7.10 -8.35 -7.63
C THR A 31 -8.43 -8.27 -6.89
N HIS A 32 -9.06 -9.43 -6.63
CA HIS A 32 -10.35 -9.56 -5.93
C HIS A 32 -10.36 -9.11 -4.46
N ASN A 33 -9.21 -8.67 -3.94
CA ASN A 33 -8.98 -8.27 -2.55
C ASN A 33 -8.28 -6.90 -2.48
N ARG A 34 -8.84 -5.87 -3.14
CA ARG A 34 -8.32 -4.51 -2.99
C ARG A 34 -8.47 -4.06 -1.54
N ASN A 35 -7.39 -3.57 -0.96
CA ASN A 35 -7.39 -3.09 0.43
C ASN A 35 -6.84 -1.65 0.55
N HIS A 36 -6.58 -0.94 -0.55
CA HIS A 36 -6.17 0.47 -0.54
C HIS A 36 -6.98 1.32 -1.51
N CYS A 37 -6.99 2.62 -1.27
CA CYS A 37 -7.58 3.61 -2.18
C CYS A 37 -6.66 3.82 -3.39
N PRO A 38 -7.15 3.73 -4.64
CA PRO A 38 -6.30 3.91 -5.82
C PRO A 38 -5.74 5.33 -5.96
N TRP A 39 -6.37 6.31 -5.33
CA TRP A 39 -6.00 7.72 -5.47
C TRP A 39 -4.93 8.17 -4.47
N CYS A 40 -5.08 7.81 -3.20
CA CYS A 40 -4.13 8.21 -2.14
C CYS A 40 -3.27 7.05 -1.62
N LEU A 41 -3.49 5.84 -2.12
CA LEU A 41 -2.78 4.60 -1.77
C LEU A 41 -2.90 4.18 -0.30
N SER A 42 -3.62 4.92 0.54
CA SER A 42 -3.85 4.54 1.93
C SER A 42 -4.79 3.33 2.03
N SER A 43 -4.55 2.52 3.06
CA SER A 43 -5.31 1.31 3.37
C SER A 43 -5.97 1.42 4.74
N ARG A 44 -6.75 0.42 5.13
CA ARG A 44 -7.31 0.27 6.47
C ARG A 44 -6.93 -1.10 7.01
N HIS A 45 -6.49 -1.16 8.26
CA HIS A 45 -6.09 -2.40 8.91
C HIS A 45 -7.32 -3.23 9.31
N VAL A 46 -7.94 -3.85 8.31
CA VAL A 46 -9.11 -4.72 8.46
C VAL A 46 -8.76 -6.19 8.36
N ASP A 47 -7.61 -6.57 7.80
CA ASP A 47 -7.24 -7.96 7.57
C ASP A 47 -6.23 -8.48 8.60
N LEU A 48 -6.47 -9.67 9.16
CA LEU A 48 -5.40 -10.46 9.82
C LEU A 48 -4.67 -11.28 8.75
N ARG A 49 -5.44 -11.95 7.90
CA ARG A 49 -5.03 -12.57 6.63
C ARG A 49 -5.67 -11.83 5.45
N PRO A 50 -5.03 -11.75 4.29
CA PRO A 50 -5.58 -11.04 3.14
C PRO A 50 -7.02 -11.45 2.82
N GLY A 51 -7.95 -10.49 2.81
CA GLY A 51 -9.37 -10.70 2.49
C GLY A 51 -10.24 -11.29 3.60
N ASP A 52 -9.70 -11.54 4.81
CA ASP A 52 -10.52 -12.07 5.91
C ASP A 52 -11.34 -10.99 6.64
N ARG A 53 -10.91 -9.72 6.57
CA ARG A 53 -11.53 -8.58 7.28
C ARG A 53 -11.71 -8.79 8.80
N ARG A 54 -10.84 -9.60 9.43
CA ARG A 54 -10.95 -9.99 10.86
C ARG A 54 -10.16 -9.13 11.84
N SER A 55 -9.41 -8.13 11.39
CA SER A 55 -8.60 -7.28 12.26
C SER A 55 -9.49 -6.31 13.05
N GLY A 56 -9.40 -6.38 14.38
CA GLY A 56 -10.04 -5.44 15.29
C GLY A 56 -9.38 -4.05 15.32
N CYS A 57 -8.19 -3.89 14.72
CA CYS A 57 -7.45 -2.63 14.75
C CYS A 57 -8.20 -1.51 14.04
N LYS A 58 -8.63 -1.76 12.80
CA LYS A 58 -9.45 -0.87 11.95
C LYS A 58 -8.88 0.53 11.71
N ALA A 59 -7.64 0.78 12.12
CA ALA A 59 -6.95 2.05 11.95
C ALA A 59 -6.48 2.24 10.50
N ALA A 60 -6.18 3.47 10.13
CA ALA A 60 -5.58 3.77 8.84
C ALA A 60 -4.21 3.12 8.70
N MET A 61 -3.88 2.72 7.47
CA MET A 61 -2.54 2.30 7.11
C MET A 61 -1.98 3.26 6.06
N GLU A 62 -0.88 3.90 6.41
CA GLU A 62 -0.15 4.81 5.53
C GLU A 62 0.64 4.01 4.49
N ALA A 63 0.64 4.46 3.24
CA ALA A 63 1.57 3.95 2.24
C ALA A 63 2.95 4.58 2.48
N ILE A 64 3.93 3.74 2.81
CA ILE A 64 5.27 4.19 3.22
C ILE A 64 6.34 3.92 2.17
N GLY A 65 6.09 3.03 1.22
CA GLY A 65 7.00 2.75 0.12
C GLY A 65 6.40 1.80 -0.90
N VAL A 66 7.19 1.49 -1.92
CA VAL A 66 6.90 0.48 -2.95
C VAL A 66 8.01 -0.56 -2.98
N TYR A 67 7.67 -1.76 -3.44
CA TYR A 67 8.59 -2.88 -3.65
C TYR A 67 8.32 -3.49 -5.02
N VAL A 68 9.38 -3.73 -5.78
CA VAL A 68 9.32 -4.48 -7.05
C VAL A 68 9.62 -5.94 -6.73
N GLN A 69 8.63 -6.81 -6.93
CA GLN A 69 8.76 -8.25 -6.70
C GLN A 69 9.68 -8.90 -7.75
N ALA A 70 10.12 -10.13 -7.48
CA ALA A 70 10.98 -10.88 -8.39
C ALA A 70 10.37 -11.13 -9.78
N ASN A 71 9.03 -11.16 -9.88
CA ASN A 71 8.29 -11.28 -11.14
C ASN A 71 8.06 -9.93 -11.84
N GLY A 72 8.61 -8.82 -11.32
CA GLY A 72 8.42 -7.47 -11.84
C GLY A 72 7.15 -6.77 -11.37
N GLU A 73 6.24 -7.44 -10.65
CA GLU A 73 5.03 -6.80 -10.13
C GLU A 73 5.34 -5.84 -8.98
N TRP A 74 4.71 -4.68 -8.97
CA TRP A 74 4.84 -3.72 -7.89
C TRP A 74 3.88 -4.04 -6.74
N SER A 75 4.35 -3.82 -5.52
CA SER A 75 3.54 -3.84 -4.30
C SER A 75 3.76 -2.57 -3.49
N ILE A 76 2.71 -2.12 -2.83
CA ILE A 76 2.74 -1.00 -1.88
C ILE A 76 2.99 -1.55 -0.48
N ILE A 77 3.91 -0.94 0.25
CA ILE A 77 4.17 -1.24 1.66
C ILE A 77 3.32 -0.30 2.50
N HIS A 78 2.45 -0.88 3.31
CA HIS A 78 1.55 -0.18 4.22
C HIS A 78 1.98 -0.36 5.67
N ARG A 79 2.01 0.73 6.43
CA ARG A 79 2.23 0.69 7.89
C ARG A 79 0.97 1.11 8.63
N CYS A 80 0.53 0.29 9.57
CA CYS A 80 -0.61 0.66 10.41
C CYS A 80 -0.23 1.79 11.36
N THR A 81 -0.99 2.88 11.33
CA THR A 81 -0.79 4.06 12.18
C THR A 81 -1.00 3.80 13.67
N ARG A 82 -1.70 2.71 14.04
CA ARG A 82 -1.99 2.35 15.43
C ARG A 82 -1.07 1.28 15.99
N CYS A 83 -0.96 0.12 15.32
CA CYS A 83 -0.17 -1.00 15.84
C CYS A 83 1.19 -1.17 15.16
N GLY A 84 1.51 -0.38 14.14
CA GLY A 84 2.81 -0.41 13.46
C GLY A 84 3.04 -1.60 12.52
N ILE A 85 2.12 -2.58 12.44
CA ILE A 85 2.29 -3.73 11.54
C ILE A 85 2.48 -3.30 10.08
N LEU A 86 3.36 -3.99 9.38
CA LEU A 86 3.57 -3.82 7.95
C LEU A 86 2.77 -4.86 7.17
N LYS A 87 2.10 -4.42 6.11
CA LYS A 87 1.41 -5.27 5.15
C LYS A 87 1.79 -4.83 3.74
N MET A 88 1.77 -5.76 2.80
CA MET A 88 2.10 -5.49 1.40
C MET A 88 0.90 -5.88 0.54
N ASN A 89 0.48 -4.96 -0.32
CA ASN A 89 -0.62 -5.18 -1.25
C ASN A 89 -0.11 -4.92 -2.68
N ARG A 90 -0.49 -5.78 -3.63
CA ARG A 90 -0.14 -5.57 -5.03
C ARG A 90 -0.79 -4.29 -5.57
N VAL A 91 -0.09 -3.62 -6.47
CA VAL A 91 -0.64 -2.49 -7.23
C VAL A 91 -1.79 -2.98 -8.10
N GLY A 92 -2.91 -2.26 -8.07
CA GLY A 92 -4.08 -2.50 -8.90
C GLY A 92 -4.00 -1.79 -10.26
N PRO A 93 -4.78 -2.22 -11.25
CA PRO A 93 -4.73 -1.66 -12.62
C PRO A 93 -5.25 -0.21 -12.72
N ASP A 94 -5.98 0.27 -11.71
CA ASP A 94 -6.53 1.63 -11.63
C ASP A 94 -5.86 2.48 -10.53
N ASP A 95 -4.78 1.98 -9.92
CA ASP A 95 -4.00 2.79 -9.00
C ASP A 95 -3.38 3.98 -9.73
N SER A 96 -3.41 5.14 -9.08
CA SER A 96 -2.86 6.37 -9.66
C SER A 96 -1.35 6.24 -9.86
N GLU A 97 -0.92 6.19 -11.12
CA GLU A 97 0.50 6.21 -11.51
C GLU A 97 1.24 7.39 -10.87
N ARG A 98 0.62 8.57 -10.84
CA ARG A 98 1.16 9.75 -10.18
C ARG A 98 1.40 9.51 -8.69
N ALA A 99 0.45 8.91 -7.98
CA ALA A 99 0.61 8.62 -6.55
C ALA A 99 1.70 7.56 -6.29
N LEU A 100 1.78 6.54 -7.15
CA LEU A 100 2.81 5.50 -7.09
C LEU A 100 4.21 6.08 -7.32
N MET A 101 4.37 6.90 -8.35
CA MET A 101 5.64 7.56 -8.67
C MET A 101 6.05 8.53 -7.57
N ALA A 102 5.10 9.30 -7.00
CA ALA A 102 5.38 10.17 -5.87
C ALA A 102 5.84 9.38 -4.63
N LEU A 103 5.24 8.23 -4.37
CA LEU A 103 5.64 7.34 -3.27
C LEU A 103 7.04 6.76 -3.50
N ALA A 104 7.33 6.30 -4.72
CA ALA A 104 8.62 5.74 -5.11
C ALA A 104 9.75 6.78 -5.07
N ALA A 105 9.48 8.02 -5.47
CA ALA A 105 10.44 9.11 -5.49
C ALA A 105 10.70 9.77 -4.13
N ARG A 106 9.99 9.36 -3.05
CA ARG A 106 10.16 9.94 -1.71
C ARG A 106 11.62 10.00 -1.24
N PRO A 107 12.43 8.93 -1.37
CA PRO A 107 13.83 8.99 -0.96
C PRO A 107 14.63 10.06 -1.71
N LEU A 108 14.33 10.28 -2.99
CA LEU A 108 15.01 11.27 -3.84
C LEU A 108 14.61 12.71 -3.49
N THR A 109 13.43 12.92 -2.91
CA THR A 109 12.91 14.26 -2.55
C THR A 109 13.14 14.62 -1.09
N ARG A 110 13.66 13.68 -0.28
CA ARG A 110 13.91 13.84 1.17
C ARG A 110 15.23 13.20 1.56
N LEU A 111 16.29 13.58 0.87
CA LEU A 111 17.62 13.05 1.13
C LEU A 111 18.05 13.43 2.57
N PRO A 112 18.63 12.48 3.33
CA PRO A 112 19.20 12.77 4.64
C PRO A 112 20.59 13.43 4.54
N PHE A 113 21.03 13.78 3.33
CA PHE A 113 22.32 14.38 3.02
C PHE A 113 22.20 15.36 1.84
N PRO A 114 23.14 16.31 1.69
CA PRO A 114 23.17 17.22 0.54
C PRO A 114 23.35 16.47 -0.78
N LEU A 115 22.59 16.87 -1.82
CA LEU A 115 22.65 16.22 -3.13
C LEU A 115 24.03 16.39 -3.78
N GLU A 116 24.68 17.52 -3.53
CA GLU A 116 26.01 17.85 -4.05
C GLU A 116 27.05 16.81 -3.65
N ALA A 117 26.89 16.18 -2.48
CA ALA A 117 27.76 15.12 -1.99
C ALA A 117 27.74 13.86 -2.87
N LEU A 118 26.68 13.62 -3.66
CA LEU A 118 26.64 12.53 -4.63
C LEU A 118 27.38 12.86 -5.93
N THR A 119 27.52 14.14 -6.26
CA THR A 119 28.13 14.63 -7.51
C THR A 119 29.58 15.05 -7.36
N ALA A 120 29.99 15.45 -6.16
CA ALA A 120 31.37 15.71 -5.81
C ALA A 120 32.07 14.35 -5.67
N GLY A 121 32.57 13.80 -6.79
CA GLY A 121 33.32 12.56 -6.79
C GLY A 121 34.38 12.57 -5.69
N ASP A 122 34.49 11.45 -4.96
CA ASP A 122 35.42 11.25 -3.84
C ASP A 122 36.80 11.83 -4.18
N LYS A 123 37.07 13.06 -3.73
CA LYS A 123 38.38 13.69 -3.91
C LYS A 123 39.43 13.14 -2.94
N ASN A 124 39.13 12.04 -2.26
CA ASN A 124 39.92 11.53 -1.14
C ASN A 124 40.15 10.01 -1.19
N ARG A 125 40.18 9.41 -2.38
CA ARG A 125 40.67 8.05 -2.60
C ARG A 125 41.87 8.05 -3.53
#